data_AF-A0A932HSW1-F1
#
_entry.id   AF-A0A932HSW1-F1
#
_cell.length_a   1.000
_cell.length_b   1.000
_cell.length_c   1.000
_cell.angle_alpha   90.00
_cell.angle_beta   90.00
_cell.angle_gamma   90.00
#
_symmetry.space_group_name_H-M   'P 1'
#
loop_
_entity.id
_entity.type
_entity.pdbx_description
1 polymer ?
#
loop_
_entity_poly.entity_id
_entity_poly.type
_entity_poly.pdbx_seq_one_letter_code
_entity_poly.pdbx_strand_id
1 'polypeptide(L)'
;MRASIDNTSLTKISLGVIVLLLNSIIVSGSFAQTEFLPQEAIYLDNTKQVIRGFGAANILDWRPDMTDAEIETAFGTGDGQLGFTILRLRVQPDSNQWSLNVRTAKKAYDMGVTIIASPWSPPASIKTNNDLVGG
;
A
#
# COMPACT_ATOMS: atom_id res chain seq x y z
N MET A 1 22.06 -25.37 94.59
CA MET A 1 20.60 -25.21 94.53
C MET A 1 20.28 -24.26 93.37
N ARG A 2 19.92 -24.76 92.18
CA ARG A 2 19.56 -23.91 91.03
C ARG A 2 18.06 -23.64 91.09
N ALA A 3 17.67 -22.37 91.12
CA ALA A 3 16.28 -21.93 90.97
C ALA A 3 15.98 -21.63 89.49
N SER A 4 14.84 -22.11 89.03
CA SER A 4 14.31 -22.05 87.66
C SER A 4 13.69 -20.69 87.37
N ILE A 5 14.03 -20.06 86.23
CA ILE A 5 13.35 -18.86 85.71
C ILE A 5 12.38 -19.32 84.61
N ASP A 6 11.09 -19.02 84.80
CA ASP A 6 9.99 -19.45 83.94
C ASP A 6 9.88 -18.59 82.67
N ASN A 7 9.74 -19.25 81.51
CA ASN A 7 9.91 -18.70 80.17
C ASN A 7 8.57 -18.22 79.55
N THR A 8 7.61 -17.87 80.40
CA THR A 8 6.19 -17.71 80.03
C THR A 8 5.76 -16.27 79.70
N SER A 9 6.66 -15.30 79.77
CA SER A 9 6.37 -13.88 79.49
C SER A 9 6.61 -13.43 78.03
N LEU A 10 7.39 -14.18 77.25
CA LEU A 10 7.80 -13.79 75.89
C LEU A 10 6.84 -14.25 74.77
N THR A 11 5.82 -15.06 75.08
CA THR A 11 4.90 -15.65 74.09
C THR A 11 3.59 -14.87 73.87
N LYS A 12 3.38 -13.75 74.58
CA LYS A 12 2.12 -12.97 74.51
C LYS A 12 2.20 -11.66 73.71
N ILE A 13 3.35 -11.33 73.11
CA ILE A 13 3.40 -10.34 72.01
C ILE A 13 2.91 -11.08 70.76
N SER A 14 1.59 -11.20 70.76
CA SER A 14 0.73 -12.00 69.92
C SER A 14 0.95 -11.75 68.44
N LEU A 15 0.92 -12.86 67.69
CA LEU A 15 0.69 -13.04 66.25
C LEU A 15 -0.14 -11.94 65.55
N GLY A 16 -1.02 -11.21 66.26
CA GLY A 16 -1.87 -10.16 65.70
C GLY A 16 -1.15 -9.01 64.99
N VAL A 17 0.05 -8.59 65.44
CA VAL A 17 0.77 -7.47 64.79
C VAL A 17 1.44 -7.90 63.48
N ILE A 18 1.85 -9.17 63.38
CA ILE A 18 2.49 -9.74 62.19
C ILE A 18 1.44 -10.02 61.10
N VAL A 19 0.22 -10.44 61.48
CA VAL A 19 -0.88 -10.72 60.53
C VAL A 19 -1.45 -9.45 59.91
N LEU A 20 -1.43 -8.31 60.61
CA LEU A 20 -1.91 -7.02 60.09
C LEU A 20 -0.97 -6.38 59.07
N LEU A 21 0.32 -6.72 59.06
CA LEU A 21 1.30 -6.22 58.08
C LEU A 21 1.32 -7.04 56.78
N LEU A 22 0.75 -8.25 56.76
CA LEU A 22 0.78 -9.14 55.60
C LEU A 22 -0.39 -8.95 54.62
N ASN A 23 -1.46 -8.24 55.01
CA ASN A 23 -2.69 -8.10 54.21
C ASN A 23 -2.80 -6.79 53.40
N SER A 24 -1.73 -6.02 53.27
CA SER A 24 -1.76 -4.74 52.52
C SER A 24 -0.94 -4.77 51.23
N ILE A 25 -0.58 -5.94 50.72
CA ILE A 25 -0.10 -6.05 49.35
C ILE A 25 -1.35 -6.14 48.47
N ILE A 26 -1.91 -4.98 48.14
CA ILE A 26 -2.76 -4.87 46.95
C ILE A 26 -1.83 -5.26 45.80
N VAL A 27 -1.96 -6.48 45.30
CA VAL A 27 -1.38 -6.88 44.02
C VAL A 27 -2.11 -6.05 42.99
N SER A 28 -1.57 -4.87 42.69
CA SER A 28 -1.81 -4.18 41.42
C SER A 28 -1.15 -5.01 40.32
N GLY A 29 -1.72 -6.18 40.07
CA GLY A 29 -1.41 -6.96 38.89
C GLY A 29 -1.86 -6.15 37.70
N SER A 30 -0.92 -5.57 36.97
CA SER A 30 -1.19 -5.06 35.64
C SER A 30 -1.72 -6.24 34.80
N PHE A 31 -3.01 -6.23 34.48
CA PHE A 31 -3.53 -7.08 33.43
C PHE A 31 -2.89 -6.59 32.14
N ALA A 32 -1.90 -7.33 31.63
CA ALA A 32 -1.39 -7.10 30.29
C ALA A 32 -2.50 -7.46 29.31
N GLN A 33 -3.22 -6.44 28.82
CA GLN A 33 -4.13 -6.59 27.71
C GLN A 33 -3.26 -6.93 26.49
N THR A 34 -3.33 -8.17 26.02
CA THR A 34 -2.67 -8.56 24.77
C THR A 34 -3.48 -7.96 23.63
N GLU A 35 -2.99 -6.86 23.08
CA GLU A 35 -3.48 -6.31 21.82
C GLU A 35 -3.26 -7.38 20.73
N PHE A 36 -4.34 -7.97 20.21
CA PHE A 36 -4.27 -8.83 19.03
C PHE A 36 -3.98 -7.91 17.85
N LEU A 37 -2.71 -7.83 17.45
CA LEU A 37 -2.38 -7.21 16.17
C LEU A 37 -2.63 -8.27 15.10
N PRO A 38 -3.44 -7.98 14.06
CA PRO A 38 -3.55 -8.91 12.95
C PRO A 38 -2.14 -9.20 12.42
N GLN A 39 -1.79 -10.48 12.32
CA GLN A 39 -0.49 -10.90 11.81
C GLN A 39 -0.65 -11.27 10.34
N GLU A 40 -0.10 -10.45 9.46
CA GLU A 40 -0.04 -10.74 8.03
C GLU A 40 1.13 -11.69 7.71
N ALA A 41 0.83 -12.83 7.09
CA ALA A 41 1.85 -13.77 6.62
C ALA A 41 2.17 -13.53 5.14
N ILE A 42 3.45 -13.36 4.81
CA ILE A 42 3.95 -13.28 3.42
C ILE A 42 4.71 -14.57 3.10
N TYR A 43 4.16 -15.36 2.18
CA TYR A 43 4.75 -16.63 1.74
C TYR A 43 5.49 -16.45 0.42
N LEU A 44 6.82 -16.37 0.47
CA LEU A 44 7.68 -16.08 -0.70
C LEU A 44 7.76 -17.23 -1.72
N ASP A 45 7.47 -18.45 -1.29
CA ASP A 45 7.38 -19.66 -2.12
C ASP A 45 6.04 -19.78 -2.87
N ASN A 46 5.03 -19.02 -2.46
CA ASN A 46 3.69 -19.05 -3.03
C ASN A 46 3.53 -18.01 -4.14
N THR A 47 4.20 -18.25 -5.28
CA THR A 47 4.21 -17.35 -6.43
C THR A 47 2.81 -17.17 -7.05
N LYS A 48 2.47 -15.93 -7.42
CA LYS A 48 1.20 -15.56 -8.09
C LYS A 48 1.44 -15.11 -9.54
N GLN A 49 0.76 -14.05 -9.98
CA GLN A 49 0.93 -13.51 -11.33
C GLN A 49 2.26 -12.79 -11.50
N VAL A 50 2.80 -12.81 -12.72
CA VAL A 50 3.92 -11.94 -13.09
C VAL A 50 3.38 -10.55 -13.40
N ILE A 51 3.84 -9.55 -12.65
CA ILE A 51 3.47 -8.15 -12.87
C ILE A 51 4.21 -7.64 -14.11
N ARG A 52 3.45 -7.17 -15.11
CA ARG A 52 4.01 -6.60 -16.34
C ARG A 52 4.37 -5.13 -16.20
N GLY A 53 3.66 -4.41 -15.34
CA GLY A 53 3.94 -3.00 -15.11
C GLY A 53 2.77 -2.24 -14.53
N PHE A 54 3.01 -0.95 -14.33
CA PHE A 54 2.04 0.04 -13.89
C PHE A 54 2.14 1.24 -14.83
N GLY A 55 1.04 1.96 -15.00
CA GLY A 55 0.98 2.96 -16.06
C GLY A 55 -0.24 3.86 -16.00
N ALA A 56 -0.27 4.78 -16.95
CA ALA A 56 -1.35 5.73 -17.13
C ALA A 56 -1.65 5.94 -18.62
N ALA A 57 -2.76 6.63 -18.90
CA ALA A 57 -3.16 6.97 -20.26
C ALA A 57 -2.75 8.40 -20.62
N ASN A 58 -2.25 8.57 -21.84
CA ASN A 58 -2.17 9.87 -22.50
C ASN A 58 -3.19 9.88 -23.64
N ILE A 59 -4.25 10.67 -23.50
CA ILE A 59 -5.37 10.68 -24.45
C ILE A 59 -5.48 12.06 -25.07
N LEU A 60 -4.96 12.15 -26.30
CA LEU A 60 -5.09 13.33 -27.14
C LEU A 60 -6.57 13.53 -27.53
N ASP A 61 -6.93 14.78 -27.79
CA ASP A 61 -8.29 15.34 -27.93
C ASP A 61 -9.01 15.61 -26.60
N TRP A 62 -8.62 14.96 -25.50
CA TRP A 62 -9.22 15.18 -24.17
C TRP A 62 -8.33 16.02 -23.26
N ARG A 63 -7.03 16.00 -23.54
CA ARG A 63 -6.02 16.85 -22.92
C ARG A 63 -4.91 17.18 -23.93
N PRO A 64 -4.11 18.23 -23.68
CA PRO A 64 -2.85 18.43 -24.39
C PRO A 64 -1.92 17.24 -24.22
N ASP A 65 -1.06 17.03 -25.22
CA ASP A 65 -0.01 16.02 -25.16
C ASP A 65 0.99 16.33 -24.03
N MET A 66 1.64 15.29 -23.52
CA MET A 66 2.61 15.42 -22.43
C MET A 66 3.86 16.16 -22.89
N THR A 67 4.28 17.19 -22.17
CA THR A 67 5.59 17.80 -22.35
C THR A 67 6.71 16.80 -22.09
N ASP A 68 7.91 17.08 -22.60
CA ASP A 68 9.06 16.21 -22.37
C ASP A 68 9.37 16.02 -20.88
N ALA A 69 9.15 17.06 -20.05
CA ALA A 69 9.30 16.99 -18.60
C ALA A 69 8.23 16.10 -17.94
N GLU A 70 6.97 16.17 -18.39
CA GLU A 70 5.92 15.25 -17.90
C GLU A 70 6.22 13.80 -18.26
N ILE A 71 6.81 13.54 -19.44
CA ILE A 71 7.23 12.19 -19.85
C ILE A 71 8.34 11.69 -18.93
N GLU A 72 9.36 12.51 -18.64
CA GLU A 72 10.40 12.14 -17.67
C GLU A 72 9.83 11.88 -16.28
N THR A 73 8.94 12.75 -15.79
CA THR A 73 8.29 12.56 -14.50
C THR A 73 7.45 11.28 -14.47
N ALA A 74 6.76 10.93 -15.56
CA ALA A 74 5.92 9.74 -15.60
C ALA A 74 6.71 8.43 -15.68
N PHE A 75 7.73 8.38 -16.54
CA PHE A 75 8.39 7.12 -16.91
C PHE A 75 9.83 6.99 -16.40
N GLY A 76 10.43 8.07 -15.90
CA GLY A 76 11.72 8.02 -15.23
C GLY A 76 11.63 7.37 -13.84
N THR A 77 12.79 6.94 -13.32
CA THR A 77 12.90 6.21 -12.04
C THR A 77 13.75 6.93 -10.99
N GLY A 78 14.09 8.19 -11.23
CA GLY A 78 14.78 9.05 -10.28
C GLY A 78 13.86 9.70 -9.25
N ASP A 79 14.44 10.52 -8.38
CA ASP A 79 13.71 11.21 -7.32
C ASP A 79 12.58 12.09 -7.89
N GLY A 80 11.37 11.92 -7.34
CA GLY A 80 10.17 12.66 -7.77
C GLY A 80 9.53 12.16 -9.06
N GLN A 81 10.04 11.07 -9.66
CA GLN A 81 9.45 10.43 -10.83
C GLN A 81 8.60 9.21 -10.44
N LEU A 82 7.63 8.84 -11.29
CA LEU A 82 6.61 7.84 -10.99
C LEU A 82 7.03 6.40 -11.32
N GLY A 83 8.01 6.21 -12.21
CA GLY A 83 8.49 4.88 -12.60
C GLY A 83 7.46 4.03 -13.35
N PHE A 84 6.55 4.65 -14.11
CA PHE A 84 5.62 3.89 -14.94
C PHE A 84 6.35 3.11 -16.03
N THR A 85 5.81 1.93 -16.34
CA THR A 85 6.35 0.99 -17.33
C THR A 85 5.35 0.65 -18.42
N ILE A 86 4.13 1.20 -18.35
CA ILE A 86 3.09 1.06 -19.39
C ILE A 86 2.52 2.44 -19.74
N LEU A 87 2.42 2.75 -21.02
CA LEU A 87 1.69 3.91 -21.55
C LEU A 87 0.51 3.43 -22.39
N ARG A 88 -0.70 3.86 -22.02
CA ARG A 88 -1.90 3.64 -22.82
C ARG A 88 -2.22 4.85 -23.71
N LEU A 89 -2.42 4.59 -24.99
CA LEU A 89 -2.82 5.58 -26.00
C LEU A 89 -4.24 5.29 -26.49
N ARG A 90 -4.88 6.32 -27.06
CA ARG A 90 -6.13 6.18 -27.80
C ARG A 90 -5.82 5.96 -29.28
N VAL A 91 -6.50 5.01 -29.91
CA VAL A 91 -6.57 4.94 -31.36
C VAL A 91 -7.69 5.88 -31.82
N GLN A 92 -7.34 7.01 -32.43
CA GLN A 92 -8.32 7.93 -33.00
C GLN A 92 -9.06 7.25 -34.17
N PRO A 93 -10.37 7.52 -34.34
CA PRO A 93 -11.13 6.98 -35.48
C PRO A 93 -10.68 7.57 -36.82
N ASP A 94 -10.06 8.75 -36.83
CA ASP A 94 -9.43 9.36 -38.00
C ASP A 94 -7.93 9.07 -38.01
N SER A 95 -7.46 8.35 -39.03
CA SER A 95 -6.05 7.96 -39.16
C SER A 95 -5.10 9.13 -39.37
N ASN A 96 -5.59 10.28 -39.84
CA ASN A 96 -4.77 11.48 -39.98
C ASN A 96 -4.27 12.03 -38.65
N GLN A 97 -4.89 11.62 -37.53
CA GLN A 97 -4.56 12.08 -36.18
C GLN A 97 -3.60 11.13 -35.46
N TRP A 98 -3.28 9.95 -36.01
CA TRP A 98 -2.43 8.98 -35.32
C TRP A 98 -1.01 9.50 -35.07
N SER A 99 -0.50 10.34 -35.98
CA SER A 99 0.82 10.98 -35.89
C SER A 99 0.98 11.82 -34.62
N LEU A 100 -0.12 12.34 -34.05
CA LEU A 100 -0.10 13.15 -32.85
C LEU A 100 0.46 12.38 -31.65
N ASN A 101 0.26 11.06 -31.57
CA ASN A 101 0.75 10.25 -30.45
C ASN A 101 2.25 9.93 -30.55
N VAL A 102 2.87 10.09 -31.74
CA VAL A 102 4.18 9.49 -32.05
C VAL A 102 5.30 10.05 -31.17
N ARG A 103 5.30 11.35 -30.89
CA ARG A 103 6.37 11.98 -30.08
C ARG A 103 6.43 11.37 -28.68
N THR A 104 5.31 11.36 -27.97
CA THR A 104 5.22 10.81 -26.61
C THR A 104 5.44 9.30 -26.60
N ALA A 105 4.82 8.57 -27.54
CA ALA A 105 4.98 7.12 -27.66
C ALA A 105 6.43 6.72 -27.91
N LYS A 106 7.12 7.42 -28.82
CA LYS A 106 8.52 7.16 -29.15
C LYS A 106 9.42 7.42 -27.95
N LYS A 107 9.26 8.56 -27.27
CA LYS A 107 10.09 8.89 -26.11
C LYS A 107 9.89 7.86 -24.98
N ALA A 108 8.65 7.50 -24.66
CA ALA A 108 8.37 6.47 -23.67
C ALA A 108 8.94 5.11 -24.08
N TYR A 109 8.80 4.71 -25.35
CA TYR A 109 9.38 3.47 -25.87
C TYR A 109 10.91 3.44 -25.73
N ASP A 110 11.59 4.54 -26.06
CA ASP A 110 13.04 4.68 -25.92
C ASP A 110 13.49 4.60 -24.44
N MET A 111 12.60 4.89 -23.48
CA MET A 111 12.81 4.69 -22.03
C MET A 111 12.50 3.26 -21.55
N GLY A 112 12.11 2.34 -22.45
CA GLY A 112 11.77 0.96 -22.12
C GLY A 112 10.32 0.74 -21.69
N VAL A 113 9.44 1.71 -21.91
CA VAL A 113 8.01 1.63 -21.57
C VAL A 113 7.26 0.79 -22.59
N THR A 114 6.38 -0.09 -22.12
CA THR A 114 5.46 -0.84 -22.98
C THR A 114 4.31 0.05 -23.44
N ILE A 115 4.07 0.11 -24.76
CA ILE A 115 2.99 0.92 -25.33
C ILE A 115 1.80 0.02 -25.66
N ILE A 116 0.60 0.40 -25.18
CA ILE A 116 -0.66 -0.22 -25.57
C ILE A 116 -1.60 0.84 -26.14
N ALA A 117 -2.46 0.46 -27.07
CA ALA A 117 -3.43 1.38 -27.68
C ALA A 117 -4.84 0.78 -27.66
N SER A 118 -5.85 1.62 -27.46
CA SER A 118 -7.25 1.18 -27.46
C SER A 118 -8.12 2.14 -28.28
N PRO A 119 -8.94 1.64 -29.22
CA PRO A 119 -9.97 2.45 -29.85
C PRO A 119 -11.13 2.71 -28.88
N TRP A 120 -11.81 3.85 -29.04
CA TRP A 120 -13.09 4.13 -28.37
C TRP A 120 -14.28 3.89 -29.29
N SER A 121 -14.09 4.13 -30.58
CA SER A 121 -15.07 3.92 -31.64
C SER A 121 -14.34 3.64 -32.94
N PRO A 122 -14.88 2.77 -33.83
CA PRO A 122 -14.38 2.66 -35.19
C PRO A 122 -14.65 3.95 -35.99
N PRO A 123 -14.06 4.10 -37.20
CA PRO A 123 -14.46 5.16 -38.13
C PRO A 123 -15.98 5.16 -38.37
N ALA A 124 -16.59 6.35 -38.47
CA ALA A 124 -18.03 6.49 -38.69
C ALA A 124 -18.50 5.76 -39.96
N SER A 125 -17.68 5.77 -41.02
CA SER A 125 -17.98 5.15 -42.31
C SER A 125 -18.15 3.63 -42.27
N ILE A 126 -17.70 2.97 -41.20
CA ILE A 126 -17.87 1.51 -41.02
C ILE A 126 -18.92 1.17 -39.95
N LYS A 127 -19.71 2.16 -39.50
CA LYS A 127 -20.86 1.97 -38.63
C LYS A 127 -22.17 2.15 -39.40
N THR A 128 -23.21 1.42 -39.00
CA THR A 128 -24.53 1.48 -39.64
C THR A 128 -25.23 2.83 -39.47
N ASN A 129 -24.91 3.57 -38.40
CA ASN A 129 -25.46 4.89 -38.13
C ASN A 129 -24.62 6.06 -38.67
N ASN A 130 -23.45 5.78 -39.26
CA ASN A 130 -22.52 6.79 -39.77
C ASN A 130 -22.16 7.88 -38.73
N ASP A 131 -22.11 7.53 -37.44
CA ASP A 131 -21.79 8.42 -36.33
C ASP A 131 -20.67 7.82 -35.48
N LEU A 132 -19.82 8.63 -34.84
CA LEU A 132 -18.82 8.14 -33.89
C LEU A 132 -19.43 7.66 -32.57
N VAL A 133 -20.64 8.12 -32.23
CA VAL A 133 -21.39 7.82 -31.00
C VAL A 133 -22.51 6.81 -31.29
N GLY A 134 -22.84 5.98 -30.30
CA GLY A 134 -23.90 4.96 -30.39
C GLY A 134 -23.48 3.77 -31.26
N GLY A 135 -23.15 2.64 -30.64
CA GLY A 135 -22.71 1.42 -31.32
C GLY A 135 -23.76 0.81 -32.21
#